data_AF-A0A0E3Z042-F1
#
_entry.id   AF-A0A0E3Z042-F1
#
_cell.length_a   1.000
_cell.length_b   1.000
_cell.length_c   1.000
_cell.angle_alpha   90.00
_cell.angle_beta   90.00
_cell.angle_gamma   90.00
#
_symmetry.space_group_name_H-M   'P 1'
#
loop_
_entity.id
_entity.type
_entity.pdbx_description
1 polymer ?
#
loop_
_entity_poly.entity_id
_entity_poly.type
_entity_poly.pdbx_seq_one_letter_code
_entity_poly.pdbx_strand_id
1 'polypeptide(L)'
;MTDEHIIPRGLNGTILLPKSTCKGHQELTSGIELALQKKGMFLHPRLLLGMRSYNKKRQPTHIKIEFIAADNRTFKKNVPVQEAASVLVMPMFLQSRVMTVDQPLPQTNALEIQAIDSAPVGREMRSFLQRHRAIGLRGRQTIDINSFLRYLCKIAYGSHFVTRGKIAREESPALSLLLGDRQDFGNWVGCVPLEEPMQLSTDWHQVSIADMETKTGVPCAVVRVSLFNFLVPCTYTVVTHCHDYRAMVTG
;
A
#
# COMPACT_ATOMS: atom_id res chain seq x y z
N MET A 1 17.73 9.74 17.38
CA MET A 1 16.98 9.69 16.09
C MET A 1 17.45 8.47 15.31
N THR A 2 16.61 7.89 14.47
CA THR A 2 16.84 6.65 13.69
C THR A 2 16.70 6.92 12.20
N ASP A 3 17.24 6.02 11.38
CA ASP A 3 17.07 6.08 9.93
C ASP A 3 15.73 5.46 9.52
N GLU A 4 15.08 6.05 8.52
CA GLU A 4 13.77 5.60 8.04
C GLU A 4 13.80 5.47 6.51
N HIS A 5 13.37 4.34 5.96
CA HIS A 5 13.18 4.26 4.50
C HIS A 5 11.86 4.93 4.13
N ILE A 6 11.75 5.59 2.98
CA ILE A 6 10.44 6.09 2.51
C ILE A 6 9.54 4.91 2.15
N ILE A 7 9.89 4.22 1.06
CA ILE A 7 9.36 2.89 0.76
C ILE A 7 10.16 1.91 1.59
N PRO A 8 9.53 1.02 2.35
CA PRO A 8 10.26 0.10 3.21
C PRO A 8 11.24 -0.77 2.45
N ARG A 9 12.40 -1.02 3.06
CA ARG A 9 13.41 -1.92 2.51
C ARG A 9 12.87 -3.30 2.16
N GLY A 10 11.90 -3.80 2.94
CA GLY A 10 11.27 -5.09 2.69
C GLY A 10 10.50 -5.18 1.37
N LEU A 11 10.13 -4.03 0.80
CA LEU A 11 9.63 -3.90 -0.56
C LEU A 11 10.70 -3.34 -1.51
N ASN A 12 11.98 -3.63 -1.28
CA ASN A 12 13.08 -3.12 -2.11
C ASN A 12 13.18 -1.58 -2.20
N GLY A 13 12.57 -0.82 -1.29
CA GLY A 13 12.74 0.63 -1.27
C GLY A 13 14.22 1.04 -1.06
N THR A 14 14.62 2.10 -1.75
CA THR A 14 16.03 2.52 -1.90
C THR A 14 16.36 3.83 -1.19
N ILE A 15 15.36 4.70 -0.97
CA ILE A 15 15.56 6.00 -0.34
C ILE A 15 15.54 5.85 1.18
N LEU A 16 16.63 6.26 1.82
CA LEU A 16 16.85 6.24 3.26
C LEU A 16 16.97 7.68 3.78
N LEU A 17 16.17 8.03 4.78
CA LEU A 17 16.23 9.28 5.52
C LEU A 17 17.11 9.09 6.76
N PRO A 18 18.32 9.63 6.81
CA PRO A 18 19.21 9.44 7.95
C PRO A 18 18.71 10.24 9.15
N LYS A 19 18.66 9.61 10.33
CA LYS A 19 18.32 10.27 11.61
C LYS A 19 17.04 11.12 11.52
N SER A 20 16.02 10.70 10.76
CA SER A 20 14.81 11.50 10.52
C SER A 20 13.70 11.28 11.54
N THR A 21 13.71 10.13 12.22
CA THR A 21 12.57 9.68 13.03
C THR A 21 12.98 9.50 14.50
N CYS A 22 12.11 9.86 15.44
CA CYS A 22 12.33 9.53 16.84
C CYS A 22 11.96 8.05 17.11
N LYS A 23 12.41 7.48 18.23
CA LYS A 23 12.20 6.07 18.53
C LYS A 23 10.71 5.68 18.54
N GLY A 24 9.85 6.49 19.16
CA GLY A 24 8.40 6.20 19.23
C GLY A 24 7.72 6.19 17.86
N HIS A 25 8.04 7.15 16.99
CA HIS A 25 7.51 7.16 15.63
C HIS A 25 8.07 6.02 14.77
N GLN A 26 9.34 5.64 14.98
CA GLN A 26 9.95 4.50 14.28
C GLN A 26 9.33 3.17 14.71
N GLU A 27 8.98 3.01 15.99
CA GLU A 27 8.23 1.85 16.48
C GLU A 27 6.83 1.78 15.84
N LEU A 28 6.14 2.92 15.73
CA LEU A 28 4.84 3.04 15.07
C LEU A 28 4.92 2.65 13.59
N THR A 29 5.84 3.25 12.82
CA THR A 29 5.98 2.93 11.39
C THR A 29 6.40 1.47 11.20
N SER A 30 7.35 0.98 11.99
CA SER A 30 7.75 -0.43 11.99
C SER A 30 6.58 -1.37 12.26
N GLY A 31 5.69 -1.03 13.19
CA GLY A 31 4.48 -1.79 13.47
C GLY A 31 3.57 -1.94 12.25
N ILE A 32 3.32 -0.83 11.55
CA ILE A 32 2.52 -0.79 10.31
C ILE A 32 3.19 -1.66 9.22
N GLU A 33 4.50 -1.49 9.02
CA GLU A 33 5.24 -2.26 8.01
C GLU A 33 5.19 -3.77 8.31
N LEU A 34 5.35 -4.16 9.58
CA LEU A 34 5.30 -5.56 10.01
C LEU A 34 3.92 -6.18 9.79
N ALA A 35 2.84 -5.42 10.04
CA ALA A 35 1.47 -5.89 9.83
C ALA A 35 1.24 -6.27 8.36
N LEU A 36 1.68 -5.43 7.42
CA LEU A 36 1.47 -5.68 5.98
C LEU A 36 2.46 -6.68 5.41
N GLN A 37 3.74 -6.52 5.74
CA GLN A 37 4.80 -7.32 5.12
C GLN A 37 4.88 -8.70 5.74
N LYS A 38 4.97 -8.83 7.07
CA LYS A 38 5.23 -10.12 7.72
C LYS A 38 3.98 -10.94 8.01
N LYS A 39 2.82 -10.29 8.15
CA LYS A 39 1.58 -10.95 8.58
C LYS A 39 0.43 -10.80 7.58
N GLY A 40 0.53 -9.85 6.65
CA GLY A 40 -0.57 -9.43 5.81
C GLY A 40 -0.33 -9.63 4.33
N MET A 41 -0.98 -8.76 3.55
CA MET A 41 -1.13 -8.87 2.10
C MET A 41 0.17 -8.95 1.30
N PHE A 42 1.30 -8.48 1.85
CA PHE A 42 2.58 -8.49 1.14
C PHE A 42 3.48 -9.66 1.50
N LEU A 43 3.08 -10.56 2.40
CA LEU A 43 3.95 -11.67 2.83
C LEU A 43 4.35 -12.58 1.68
N HIS A 44 3.39 -13.23 1.01
CA HIS A 44 3.70 -14.17 -0.05
C HIS A 44 4.27 -13.48 -1.30
N PRO A 45 3.70 -12.36 -1.81
CA PRO A 45 4.26 -11.67 -2.97
C PRO A 45 5.75 -11.33 -2.78
N ARG A 46 6.12 -10.74 -1.63
CA ARG A 46 7.51 -10.42 -1.29
C ARG A 46 8.44 -11.62 -1.29
N LEU A 47 8.00 -12.75 -0.72
CA LEU A 47 8.81 -13.97 -0.67
C LEU A 47 9.04 -14.52 -2.07
N LEU A 48 7.98 -14.60 -2.87
CA LEU A 48 8.02 -15.12 -4.24
C LEU A 48 8.81 -14.22 -5.20
N LEU A 49 8.80 -12.90 -4.97
CA LEU A 49 9.57 -11.92 -5.74
C LEU A 49 11.01 -11.76 -5.24
N GLY A 50 11.41 -12.52 -4.21
CA GLY A 50 12.78 -12.48 -3.68
C GLY A 50 13.19 -11.13 -3.10
N MET A 51 12.24 -10.33 -2.59
CA MET A 51 12.56 -8.99 -2.10
C MET A 51 13.40 -9.05 -0.81
N ARG A 52 14.08 -7.93 -0.53
CA ARG A 52 15.04 -7.80 0.56
C ARG A 52 14.43 -8.11 1.94
N SER A 53 15.26 -8.63 2.84
CA SER A 53 14.93 -8.83 4.24
C SER A 53 16.19 -8.73 5.08
N TYR A 54 16.07 -8.12 6.26
CA TYR A 54 17.14 -8.11 7.26
C TYR A 54 17.42 -9.50 7.83
N ASN A 55 16.38 -10.34 7.92
CA ASN A 55 16.44 -11.65 8.56
C ASN A 55 16.20 -12.76 7.55
N LYS A 56 17.04 -12.87 6.51
CA LYS A 56 16.91 -13.90 5.45
C LYS A 56 16.77 -15.31 6.02
N LYS A 57 17.57 -15.66 7.04
CA LYS A 57 17.54 -16.99 7.70
C LYS A 57 16.22 -17.29 8.44
N ARG A 58 15.42 -16.27 8.77
CA ARG A 58 14.12 -16.42 9.46
C ARG A 58 12.94 -16.32 8.50
N GLN A 59 13.16 -16.20 7.19
CA GLN A 59 12.07 -16.19 6.23
C GLN A 59 11.48 -17.60 6.10
N PRO A 60 10.15 -17.72 5.91
CA PRO A 60 9.54 -19.00 5.57
C PRO A 60 10.18 -19.56 4.30
N THR A 61 10.58 -20.83 4.34
CA THR A 61 11.10 -21.56 3.17
C THR A 61 9.99 -22.25 2.37
N HIS A 62 8.80 -22.37 2.97
CA HIS A 62 7.63 -22.99 2.36
C HIS A 62 6.38 -22.12 2.59
N ILE A 63 5.44 -22.21 1.67
CA ILE A 63 4.12 -21.58 1.73
C ILE A 63 3.08 -22.71 1.84
N LYS A 64 2.18 -22.61 2.81
CA LYS A 64 1.05 -23.53 2.94
C LYS A 64 -0.05 -23.10 1.98
N ILE A 65 -0.27 -23.89 0.94
CA ILE A 65 -1.23 -23.61 -0.12
C ILE A 65 -2.37 -24.63 -0.02
N GLU A 66 -3.60 -24.14 -0.12
CA GLU A 66 -4.79 -24.98 -0.24
C GLU A 66 -5.20 -25.03 -1.72
N PHE A 67 -5.22 -26.24 -2.27
CA PHE A 67 -5.55 -26.53 -3.65
C PHE A 67 -6.99 -27.04 -3.75
N ILE A 68 -7.60 -26.85 -4.91
CA ILE A 68 -8.91 -27.41 -5.29
C ILE A 68 -8.65 -28.50 -6.33
N ALA A 69 -9.03 -29.75 -6.03
CA ALA A 69 -8.95 -30.87 -6.96
C ALA A 69 -10.11 -30.86 -7.97
N ALA A 70 -10.01 -31.67 -9.02
CA ALA A 70 -11.04 -31.76 -10.07
C ALA A 70 -12.42 -32.20 -9.55
N ASP A 71 -12.47 -32.90 -8.41
CA ASP A 71 -13.70 -33.30 -7.72
C ASP A 71 -14.18 -32.27 -6.69
N ASN A 72 -13.66 -31.04 -6.75
CA ASN A 72 -13.93 -29.92 -5.83
C ASN A 72 -13.50 -30.13 -4.36
N ARG A 73 -12.84 -31.23 -4.01
CA ARG A 73 -12.25 -31.38 -2.68
C ARG A 73 -11.04 -30.48 -2.54
N THR A 74 -10.79 -29.98 -1.33
CA THR A 74 -9.58 -29.22 -1.03
C THR A 74 -8.54 -30.04 -0.29
N PHE A 75 -7.27 -29.75 -0.59
CA PHE A 75 -6.12 -30.36 0.09
C PHE A 75 -5.03 -29.32 0.30
N LYS A 76 -4.25 -29.46 1.38
CA LYS A 76 -3.20 -28.51 1.74
C LYS A 76 -1.83 -29.11 1.50
N LYS A 77 -0.91 -28.34 0.91
CA LYS A 77 0.49 -28.74 0.73
C LYS A 77 1.41 -27.60 1.17
N ASN A 78 2.52 -27.95 1.82
CA ASN A 78 3.63 -27.03 2.01
C ASN A 78 4.47 -27.06 0.73
N VAL A 79 4.52 -25.93 0.03
CA VAL A 79 5.23 -25.80 -1.25
C VAL A 79 6.48 -24.94 -1.03
N PRO A 80 7.67 -25.36 -1.49
CA PRO A 80 8.87 -24.52 -1.42
C PRO A 80 8.62 -23.15 -2.07
N VAL A 81 9.13 -22.07 -1.47
CA VAL A 81 8.93 -20.69 -1.98
C VAL A 81 9.32 -20.57 -3.46
N GLN A 82 10.39 -21.24 -3.89
CA GLN A 82 10.90 -21.19 -5.26
C GLN A 82 10.00 -21.93 -6.27
N GLU A 83 9.06 -22.74 -5.81
CA GLU A 83 8.14 -23.52 -6.64
C GLU A 83 6.69 -23.04 -6.53
N ALA A 84 6.41 -22.17 -5.56
CA ALA A 84 5.08 -21.71 -5.24
C ALA A 84 4.58 -20.61 -6.21
N ALA A 85 3.27 -20.45 -6.23
CA ALA A 85 2.57 -19.31 -6.81
C ALA A 85 1.58 -18.74 -5.77
N SER A 86 1.29 -17.45 -5.88
CA SER A 86 0.29 -16.74 -5.09
C SER A 86 -0.35 -15.66 -5.96
N VAL A 87 -1.32 -14.95 -5.39
CA VAL A 87 -1.89 -13.73 -5.97
C VAL A 87 -1.50 -12.55 -5.08
N LEU A 88 -1.05 -11.45 -5.68
CA LEU A 88 -1.01 -10.14 -5.05
C LEU A 88 -2.39 -9.52 -5.23
N VAL A 89 -2.98 -9.04 -4.15
CA VAL A 89 -4.31 -8.42 -4.14
C VAL A 89 -4.15 -7.00 -3.64
N MET A 90 -4.65 -6.02 -4.39
CA MET A 90 -4.50 -4.60 -4.12
C MET A 90 -5.90 -3.94 -4.11
N PRO A 91 -6.32 -3.31 -3.01
CA PRO A 91 -7.58 -2.58 -2.99
C PRO A 91 -7.43 -1.30 -3.84
N MET A 92 -8.45 -0.99 -4.64
CA MET A 92 -8.58 0.28 -5.35
C MET A 92 -9.66 1.09 -4.68
N PHE A 93 -9.35 2.34 -4.34
CA PHE A 93 -10.28 3.25 -3.68
C PHE A 93 -10.86 4.22 -4.69
N LEU A 94 -12.04 4.76 -4.39
CA LEU A 94 -12.46 5.97 -5.09
C LEU A 94 -11.46 7.11 -4.86
N GLN A 95 -11.50 8.11 -5.72
CA GLN A 95 -10.71 9.33 -5.53
C GLN A 95 -11.03 9.96 -4.16
N SER A 96 -10.02 10.58 -3.55
CA SER A 96 -10.18 11.27 -2.26
C SER A 96 -11.25 12.35 -2.36
N ARG A 97 -12.18 12.42 -1.41
CA ARG A 97 -13.33 13.33 -1.44
C ARG A 97 -12.94 14.80 -1.60
N VAL A 98 -11.83 15.24 -1.00
CA VAL A 98 -11.38 16.63 -1.13
C VAL A 98 -11.10 17.04 -2.60
N MET A 99 -10.90 16.06 -3.48
CA MET A 99 -10.69 16.27 -4.92
C MET A 99 -11.99 16.19 -5.74
N THR A 100 -13.08 15.64 -5.19
CA THR A 100 -14.28 15.30 -5.97
C THR A 100 -15.56 15.98 -5.50
N VAL A 101 -15.67 16.32 -4.22
CA VAL A 101 -16.86 16.95 -3.63
C VAL A 101 -16.54 18.33 -3.08
N ASP A 102 -17.58 19.17 -2.99
CA ASP A 102 -17.46 20.56 -2.53
C ASP A 102 -17.14 20.64 -1.02
N GLN A 103 -17.52 19.63 -0.24
CA GLN A 103 -17.17 19.58 1.18
C GLN A 103 -16.75 18.16 1.58
N PRO A 104 -15.54 17.97 2.12
CA PRO A 104 -15.15 16.72 2.76
C PRO A 104 -16.14 16.34 3.85
N LEU A 105 -16.39 15.05 4.02
CA LEU A 105 -17.36 14.61 5.02
C LEU A 105 -16.75 14.73 6.43
N PRO A 106 -17.42 15.43 7.38
CA PRO A 106 -16.96 15.53 8.75
C PRO A 106 -16.91 14.15 9.40
N GLN A 107 -15.77 13.81 10.02
CA GLN A 107 -15.61 12.67 10.93
C GLN A 107 -16.08 11.29 10.41
N THR A 108 -16.21 11.10 9.10
CA THR A 108 -16.56 9.79 8.56
C THR A 108 -15.31 8.96 8.30
N ASN A 109 -15.31 7.74 8.83
CA ASN A 109 -14.32 6.72 8.47
C ASN A 109 -14.69 5.99 7.17
N ALA A 110 -15.69 6.46 6.43
CA ALA A 110 -16.15 5.84 5.19
C ALA A 110 -15.09 5.96 4.08
N LEU A 111 -14.33 4.90 3.92
CA LEU A 111 -13.50 4.63 2.76
C LEU A 111 -14.29 3.78 1.77
N GLU A 112 -14.37 4.22 0.52
CA GLU A 112 -15.06 3.49 -0.54
C GLU A 112 -14.05 2.70 -1.37
N ILE A 113 -14.22 1.38 -1.40
CA ILE A 113 -13.44 0.48 -2.25
C ILE A 113 -14.18 0.35 -3.58
N GLN A 114 -13.56 0.84 -4.64
CA GLN A 114 -14.11 0.78 -6.00
C GLN A 114 -13.95 -0.62 -6.60
N ALA A 115 -12.77 -1.22 -6.40
CA ALA A 115 -12.42 -2.50 -6.96
C ALA A 115 -11.31 -3.17 -6.14
N ILE A 116 -11.05 -4.43 -6.49
CA ILE A 116 -9.89 -5.18 -6.02
C ILE A 116 -9.12 -5.59 -7.27
N ASP A 117 -7.91 -5.06 -7.42
CA ASP A 117 -7.01 -5.50 -8.48
C ASP A 117 -6.15 -6.66 -7.99
N SER A 118 -5.75 -7.54 -8.90
CA SER A 118 -4.96 -8.71 -8.56
C SER A 118 -4.03 -9.17 -9.67
N ALA A 119 -2.84 -9.62 -9.28
CA ALA A 119 -1.85 -10.16 -10.20
C ALA A 119 -1.26 -11.47 -9.67
N PRO A 120 -1.04 -12.48 -10.54
CA PRO A 120 -0.33 -13.68 -10.15
C PRO A 120 1.14 -13.36 -9.85
N VAL A 121 1.71 -14.04 -8.86
CA VAL A 121 3.10 -13.88 -8.44
C VAL A 121 3.75 -15.25 -8.24
N GLY A 122 5.01 -15.39 -8.62
CA GLY A 122 5.78 -16.63 -8.50
C GLY A 122 5.74 -17.46 -9.77
N ARG A 123 5.51 -18.77 -9.66
CA ARG A 123 5.36 -19.64 -10.82
C ARG A 123 4.10 -19.31 -11.63
N GLU A 124 4.17 -19.55 -12.93
CA GLU A 124 3.02 -19.45 -13.81
C GLU A 124 1.89 -20.37 -13.31
N MET A 125 0.70 -19.81 -13.14
CA MET A 125 -0.38 -20.40 -12.34
C MET A 125 -0.89 -21.73 -12.93
N ARG A 126 -1.02 -21.83 -14.26
CA ARG A 126 -1.54 -23.02 -14.93
C ARG A 126 -0.60 -24.21 -14.74
N SER A 127 0.68 -24.03 -15.03
CA SER A 127 1.72 -25.06 -14.87
C SER A 127 1.92 -25.43 -13.40
N PHE A 128 1.78 -24.45 -12.50
CA PHE A 128 1.80 -24.69 -11.06
C PHE A 128 0.65 -25.62 -10.63
N LEU A 129 -0.60 -25.31 -11.02
CA LEU A 129 -1.77 -26.12 -10.72
C LEU A 129 -1.67 -27.54 -11.30
N GLN A 130 -1.22 -27.66 -12.55
CA GLN A 130 -1.01 -28.96 -13.21
C GLN A 130 -0.03 -29.87 -12.45
N ARG A 131 1.13 -29.34 -12.01
CA ARG A 131 2.11 -30.09 -11.22
C ARG A 131 1.53 -30.63 -9.91
N HIS A 132 0.52 -29.95 -9.38
CA HIS A 132 -0.16 -30.35 -8.14
C HIS A 132 -1.46 -31.12 -8.37
N ARG A 133 -1.80 -31.47 -9.62
CA ARG A 133 -3.07 -32.13 -9.99
C ARG A 133 -4.30 -31.37 -9.46
N ALA A 134 -4.22 -30.04 -9.49
CA ALA A 134 -5.25 -29.13 -9.01
C ALA A 134 -5.87 -28.35 -10.17
N ILE A 135 -7.12 -27.91 -9.99
CA ILE A 135 -7.84 -27.02 -10.91
C ILE A 135 -7.91 -25.58 -10.40
N GLY A 136 -7.53 -25.33 -9.14
CA GLY A 136 -7.54 -24.01 -8.56
C GLY A 136 -6.85 -23.94 -7.21
N LEU A 137 -6.78 -22.72 -6.66
CA LEU A 137 -6.32 -22.43 -5.32
C LEU A 137 -7.49 -21.92 -4.48
N ARG A 138 -7.51 -22.27 -3.20
CA ARG A 138 -8.36 -21.66 -2.19
C ARG A 138 -7.48 -20.88 -1.23
N GLY A 139 -7.84 -19.63 -0.98
CA GLY A 139 -7.11 -18.77 -0.06
C GLY A 139 -8.04 -17.82 0.65
N ARG A 140 -7.70 -17.48 1.90
CA ARG A 140 -8.27 -16.34 2.61
C ARG A 140 -7.16 -15.34 2.83
N GLN A 141 -7.33 -14.14 2.28
CA GLN A 141 -6.43 -13.03 2.49
C GLN A 141 -7.16 -11.96 3.28
N THR A 142 -6.65 -11.62 4.45
CA THR A 142 -7.14 -10.48 5.22
C THR A 142 -6.34 -9.26 4.80
N ILE A 143 -7.02 -8.23 4.34
CA ILE A 143 -6.43 -6.93 4.04
C ILE A 143 -6.69 -6.02 5.24
N ASP A 144 -5.63 -5.69 5.98
CA ASP A 144 -5.69 -4.67 7.01
C ASP A 144 -5.65 -3.29 6.34
N ILE A 145 -6.83 -2.81 5.95
CA ILE A 145 -7.03 -1.56 5.21
C ILE A 145 -6.48 -0.35 5.98
N ASN A 146 -6.65 -0.32 7.30
CA ASN A 146 -6.13 0.78 8.12
C ASN A 146 -4.61 0.82 8.13
N SER A 147 -3.95 -0.32 8.34
CA SER A 147 -2.48 -0.39 8.23
C SER A 147 -2.02 -0.03 6.82
N PHE A 148 -2.74 -0.47 5.79
CA PHE A 148 -2.41 -0.16 4.39
C PHE A 148 -2.51 1.33 4.07
N LEU A 149 -3.57 2.01 4.49
CA LEU A 149 -3.72 3.46 4.29
C LEU A 149 -2.65 4.26 5.04
N ARG A 150 -2.35 3.90 6.30
CA ARG A 150 -1.27 4.57 7.06
C ARG A 150 0.10 4.31 6.44
N TYR A 151 0.31 3.14 5.84
CA TYR A 151 1.51 2.82 5.08
C TYR A 151 1.67 3.72 3.84
N LEU A 152 0.58 3.98 3.10
CA LEU A 152 0.57 4.94 2.01
C LEU A 152 0.87 6.36 2.52
N CYS A 153 0.26 6.79 3.63
CA CYS A 153 0.56 8.09 4.25
C CYS A 153 2.03 8.23 4.64
N LYS A 154 2.66 7.17 5.16
CA LYS A 154 4.08 7.13 5.49
C LYS A 154 4.97 7.32 4.27
N ILE A 155 4.70 6.59 3.18
CA ILE A 155 5.44 6.73 1.92
C ILE A 155 5.25 8.15 1.39
N ALA A 156 4.00 8.62 1.32
CA ALA A 156 3.66 9.93 0.79
C ALA A 156 4.33 11.07 1.55
N TYR A 157 4.24 11.08 2.89
CA TYR A 157 4.85 12.11 3.73
C TYR A 157 6.38 12.11 3.61
N GLY A 158 7.02 10.94 3.61
CA GLY A 158 8.47 10.83 3.39
C GLY A 158 8.91 11.34 2.02
N SER A 159 8.16 11.02 0.97
CA SER A 159 8.41 11.53 -0.38
C SER A 159 8.21 13.02 -0.49
N HIS A 160 7.16 13.57 0.13
CA HIS A 160 6.98 15.02 0.21
C HIS A 160 8.18 15.68 0.89
N PHE A 161 8.61 15.13 2.04
CA PHE A 161 9.74 15.67 2.80
C PHE A 161 11.03 15.76 1.98
N VAL A 162 11.35 14.72 1.21
CA VAL A 162 12.56 14.72 0.37
C VAL A 162 12.45 15.69 -0.80
N THR A 163 11.28 15.78 -1.43
CA THR A 163 11.11 16.57 -2.64
C THR A 163 10.88 18.05 -2.36
N ARG A 164 10.18 18.39 -1.28
CA ARG A 164 9.72 19.76 -0.98
C ARG A 164 10.07 20.26 0.42
N GLY A 165 10.66 19.40 1.26
CA GLY A 165 11.03 19.77 2.62
C GLY A 165 9.90 19.57 3.63
N LYS A 166 10.09 20.14 4.82
CA LYS A 166 9.22 19.91 5.97
C LYS A 166 7.89 20.65 5.84
N ILE A 167 6.80 19.92 6.06
CA ILE A 167 5.46 20.48 6.24
C ILE A 167 5.15 20.61 7.74
N ALA A 168 4.47 21.69 8.12
CA ALA A 168 3.92 21.82 9.47
C ALA A 168 2.92 20.68 9.75
N ARG A 169 2.84 20.23 11.01
CA ARG A 169 1.93 19.11 11.35
C ARG A 169 0.47 19.52 11.13
N GLU A 170 0.19 20.79 11.34
CA GLU A 170 -1.11 21.46 11.22
C GLU A 170 -1.58 21.57 9.78
N GLU A 171 -0.69 21.34 8.81
CA GLU A 171 -0.97 21.44 7.37
C GLU A 171 -0.86 20.09 6.65
N SER A 172 -0.50 19.00 7.37
CA SER A 172 -0.35 17.67 6.78
C SER A 172 -1.44 16.69 7.23
N PRO A 173 -2.49 16.48 6.40
CA PRO A 173 -3.50 15.46 6.68
C PRO A 173 -2.89 14.04 6.65
N ALA A 174 -1.95 13.76 5.73
CA ALA A 174 -1.23 12.49 5.68
C ALA A 174 -0.48 12.18 6.99
N LEU A 175 0.23 13.16 7.56
CA LEU A 175 0.93 12.96 8.84
C LEU A 175 -0.06 12.67 9.97
N SER A 176 -1.17 13.42 10.03
CA SER A 176 -2.20 13.20 11.05
C SER A 176 -2.84 11.81 10.96
N LEU A 177 -3.11 11.33 9.74
CA LEU A 177 -3.62 9.96 9.49
C LEU A 177 -2.58 8.90 9.86
N LEU A 178 -1.31 9.12 9.49
CA LEU A 178 -0.19 8.24 9.86
C LEU A 178 -0.08 8.11 11.39
N LEU A 179 -0.12 9.23 12.12
CA LEU A 179 -0.01 9.24 13.57
C LEU A 179 -1.29 8.74 14.26
N GLY A 180 -2.42 8.71 13.55
CA GLY A 180 -3.70 8.22 14.06
C GLY A 180 -4.49 9.28 14.82
N ASP A 181 -4.11 10.55 14.66
CA ASP A 181 -4.84 11.70 15.20
C ASP A 181 -6.22 11.85 14.54
N ARG A 182 -6.41 11.21 13.37
CA ARG A 182 -7.66 11.18 12.59
C ARG A 182 -7.78 9.88 11.80
N GLN A 183 -8.99 9.57 11.34
CA GLN A 183 -9.34 8.29 10.69
C GLN A 183 -10.20 8.44 9.42
N ASP A 184 -10.45 9.67 8.97
CA ASP A 184 -11.24 9.96 7.77
C ASP A 184 -10.41 9.83 6.49
N PHE A 185 -9.84 8.65 6.28
CA PHE A 185 -8.95 8.35 5.14
C PHE A 185 -9.58 8.68 3.79
N GLY A 186 -10.89 8.43 3.61
CA GLY A 186 -11.59 8.69 2.35
C GLY A 186 -11.58 10.16 1.92
N ASN A 187 -11.31 11.10 2.84
CA ASN A 187 -11.16 12.52 2.48
C ASN A 187 -9.80 12.83 1.84
N TRP A 188 -8.74 12.07 2.15
CA TRP A 188 -7.35 12.45 1.86
C TRP A 188 -6.54 11.39 1.12
N VAL A 189 -7.06 10.16 1.05
CA VAL A 189 -6.44 9.03 0.37
C VAL A 189 -7.45 8.45 -0.62
N GLY A 190 -6.99 8.20 -1.84
CA GLY A 190 -7.79 7.59 -2.90
C GLY A 190 -6.92 6.93 -3.95
N CYS A 191 -7.47 6.74 -5.15
CA CYS A 191 -6.72 6.37 -6.35
C CYS A 191 -6.84 7.48 -7.42
N VAL A 192 -6.01 7.39 -8.46
CA VAL A 192 -6.27 8.09 -9.72
C VAL A 192 -7.57 7.56 -10.37
N PRO A 193 -8.29 8.38 -11.17
CA PRO A 193 -9.45 7.89 -11.92
C PRO A 193 -9.10 6.68 -12.79
N LEU A 194 -10.05 5.75 -12.98
CA LEU A 194 -9.85 4.58 -13.84
C LEU A 194 -9.66 4.96 -15.31
N GLU A 195 -10.14 6.14 -15.70
CA GLU A 195 -9.98 6.69 -17.04
C GLU A 195 -8.55 7.17 -17.32
N GLU A 196 -7.74 7.41 -16.29
CA GLU A 196 -6.33 7.77 -16.46
C GLU A 196 -5.55 6.53 -16.95
N PRO A 197 -4.82 6.61 -18.07
CA PRO A 197 -4.10 5.45 -18.61
C PRO A 197 -3.01 5.02 -17.63
N MET A 198 -3.24 3.89 -16.97
CA MET A 198 -2.27 3.30 -16.06
C MET A 198 -1.30 2.42 -16.86
N GLN A 199 -0.02 2.75 -16.80
CA GLN A 199 1.03 2.02 -17.52
C GLN A 199 1.88 1.23 -16.53
N LEU A 200 2.04 -0.07 -16.81
CA LEU A 200 3.03 -0.88 -16.11
C LEU A 200 4.43 -0.36 -16.42
N SER A 201 5.29 -0.31 -15.41
CA SER A 201 6.71 0.02 -15.56
C SER A 201 7.61 -1.16 -15.23
N THR A 202 8.90 -1.07 -15.55
CA THR A 202 9.91 -2.01 -15.06
C THR A 202 10.31 -1.76 -13.60
N ASP A 203 9.94 -0.61 -13.03
CA ASP A 203 10.24 -0.26 -11.64
C ASP A 203 9.39 -1.06 -10.63
N TRP A 204 9.97 -1.35 -9.47
CA TRP A 204 9.25 -1.95 -8.35
C TRP A 204 8.10 -1.05 -7.88
N HIS A 205 8.39 0.24 -7.75
CA HIS A 205 7.51 1.25 -7.18
C HIS A 205 7.76 2.59 -7.85
N GLN A 206 6.73 3.41 -7.94
CA GLN A 206 6.84 4.79 -8.41
C GLN A 206 6.19 5.74 -7.42
N VAL A 207 6.83 6.89 -7.22
CA VAL A 207 6.28 7.96 -6.39
C VAL A 207 6.51 9.28 -7.09
N SER A 208 5.46 10.09 -7.23
CA SER A 208 5.54 11.44 -7.78
C SER A 208 4.73 12.41 -6.93
N ILE A 209 5.05 13.69 -7.01
CA ILE A 209 4.32 14.76 -6.32
C ILE A 209 3.79 15.74 -7.35
N ALA A 210 2.56 16.19 -7.15
CA ALA A 210 1.90 17.17 -7.99
C ALA A 210 1.18 18.20 -7.12
N ASP A 211 1.13 19.43 -7.60
CA ASP A 211 0.20 20.43 -7.09
C ASP A 211 -1.17 20.19 -7.73
N MET A 212 -2.20 20.22 -6.89
CA MET A 212 -3.58 20.07 -7.30
C MET A 212 -4.44 21.07 -6.55
N GLU A 213 -5.55 21.45 -7.14
CA GLU A 213 -6.57 22.22 -6.44
C GLU A 213 -7.71 21.29 -6.03
N THR A 214 -8.24 21.51 -4.84
CA THR A 214 -9.50 20.87 -4.42
C THR A 214 -10.64 21.29 -5.35
N LYS A 215 -11.77 20.60 -5.24
CA LYS A 215 -13.00 21.01 -5.93
C LYS A 215 -13.39 22.48 -5.64
N THR A 216 -13.05 22.96 -4.45
CA THR A 216 -13.32 24.33 -3.98
C THR A 216 -12.18 25.32 -4.26
N GLY A 217 -11.16 24.93 -5.04
CA GLY A 217 -10.04 25.82 -5.41
C GLY A 217 -8.98 26.00 -4.34
N VAL A 218 -8.91 25.13 -3.33
CA VAL A 218 -7.83 25.20 -2.32
C VAL A 218 -6.60 24.47 -2.84
N PRO A 219 -5.41 25.10 -2.81
CA PRO A 219 -4.19 24.43 -3.23
C PRO A 219 -3.79 23.33 -2.24
N CYS A 220 -3.53 22.14 -2.78
CA CYS A 220 -2.98 21.00 -2.05
C CYS A 220 -1.78 20.39 -2.80
N ALA A 221 -0.88 19.75 -2.06
CA ALA A 221 0.14 18.87 -2.63
C ALA A 221 -0.29 17.40 -2.50
N VAL A 222 -0.33 16.70 -3.64
CA VAL A 222 -0.73 15.30 -3.74
C VAL A 222 0.47 14.46 -4.11
N VAL A 223 0.72 13.40 -3.34
CA VAL A 223 1.70 12.38 -3.68
C VAL A 223 0.98 11.18 -4.29
N ARG A 224 1.40 10.80 -5.48
CA ARG A 224 0.97 9.60 -6.19
C ARG A 224 1.92 8.45 -5.84
N VAL A 225 1.39 7.32 -5.41
CA VAL A 225 2.17 6.14 -4.97
C VAL A 225 1.68 4.92 -5.73
N SER A 226 2.56 4.30 -6.53
CA SER A 226 2.28 3.05 -7.23
C SER A 226 3.18 1.96 -6.66
N LEU A 227 2.58 0.90 -6.10
CA LEU A 227 3.31 -0.21 -5.51
C LEU A 227 3.23 -1.44 -6.41
N PHE A 228 4.36 -2.14 -6.62
CA PHE A 228 4.43 -3.28 -7.54
C PHE A 228 3.99 -2.87 -8.96
N ASN A 229 4.52 -1.74 -9.45
CA ASN A 229 4.06 -1.09 -10.68
C ASN A 229 4.30 -1.94 -11.96
N PHE A 230 5.06 -3.03 -11.84
CA PHE A 230 5.27 -4.03 -12.89
C PHE A 230 4.24 -5.17 -12.88
N LEU A 231 3.39 -5.26 -11.85
CA LEU A 231 2.36 -6.30 -11.69
C LEU A 231 0.94 -5.75 -11.75
N VAL A 232 0.71 -4.64 -11.04
CA VAL A 232 -0.64 -4.10 -10.82
C VAL A 232 -0.61 -2.64 -11.20
N PRO A 233 -1.40 -2.22 -12.20
CA PRO A 233 -1.53 -0.81 -12.56
C PRO A 233 -2.45 -0.14 -11.54
N CYS A 234 -1.96 0.18 -10.35
CA CYS A 234 -2.72 0.90 -9.33
C CYS A 234 -1.89 2.03 -8.73
N THR A 235 -2.40 3.25 -8.88
CA THR A 235 -1.77 4.47 -8.36
C THR A 235 -2.66 5.09 -7.29
N TYR A 236 -2.19 5.05 -6.05
CA TYR A 236 -2.82 5.69 -4.91
C TYR A 236 -2.50 7.18 -4.91
N THR A 237 -3.45 8.01 -4.51
CA THR A 237 -3.24 9.44 -4.26
C THR A 237 -3.34 9.70 -2.77
N VAL A 238 -2.40 10.49 -2.25
CA VAL A 238 -2.37 10.90 -0.84
C VAL A 238 -2.13 12.40 -0.77
N VAL A 239 -3.07 13.12 -0.17
CA VAL A 239 -2.92 14.55 0.11
C VAL A 239 -1.95 14.73 1.28
N THR A 240 -0.82 15.38 1.01
CA THR A 240 0.29 15.53 1.98
C THR A 240 0.37 16.91 2.58
N HIS A 241 -0.07 17.92 1.83
CA HIS A 241 -0.22 19.31 2.27
C HIS A 241 -1.55 19.83 1.74
N CYS A 242 -2.32 20.52 2.57
CA CYS A 242 -3.42 21.33 2.10
C CYS A 242 -3.72 22.45 3.09
N HIS A 243 -3.89 23.67 2.59
CA HIS A 243 -4.13 24.84 3.44
C HIS A 243 -5.46 24.69 4.20
N ASP A 244 -5.48 25.06 5.48
CA ASP A 244 -6.65 24.99 6.36
C ASP A 244 -7.42 23.66 6.35
N TYR A 245 -6.73 22.54 6.08
CA TYR A 245 -7.39 21.24 5.92
C TYR A 245 -8.26 20.86 7.13
N ARG A 246 -7.92 21.35 8.33
CA ARG A 246 -8.67 21.09 9.58
C ARG A 246 -10.03 21.78 9.56
N ALA A 247 -10.13 22.99 9.03
CA ALA A 247 -11.41 23.71 8.92
C ALA A 247 -12.36 23.01 7.94
N MET A 248 -11.83 22.32 6.93
CA MET A 248 -12.62 21.63 5.90
C MET A 248 -13.42 20.43 6.40
N VAL A 249 -13.09 19.88 7.57
CA VAL A 249 -13.71 18.66 8.13
C VAL A 249 -14.39 18.89 9.50
N THR A 250 -14.40 20.12 9.99
CA THR A 250 -15.06 20.51 11.25
C THR A 250 -16.44 21.13 11.05
N GLY A 251 -16.94 21.18 9.81
CA GLY A 251 -18.28 21.65 9.46
C GLY A 251 -19.41 20.77 9.97
#